data_AF-A0A7J4K2L7-F1
#
_entry.id   AF-A0A7J4K2L7-F1
#
_cell.length_a   1.000
_cell.length_b   1.000
_cell.length_c   1.000
_cell.angle_alpha   90.00
_cell.angle_beta   90.00
_cell.angle_gamma   90.00
#
_symmetry.space_group_name_H-M   'P 1'
#
loop_
_entity.id
_entity.type
_entity.pdbx_description
1 polymer ?
#
loop_
_entity_poly.entity_id
_entity_poly.type
_entity_poly.pdbx_seq_one_letter_code
_entity_poly.pdbx_strand_id
1 'polypeptide(L)'
;MAITLVSQPQYSIDTPGFENRAYGASSYAWLAQPAAIKFCKEYGRGFRMPTGDEIIAFRKAAIGTSEETEAMKYHVSGTTVLYVKNDGVWHMAFDDDENGLVIARAQKGYDTHAQGKRWTISSKDADVRAALKRAEKNNRIVPAPLETITLSTTPQENAMSEYGCNAIIKAALPLTSEINAQTIRKKGHAKGRVYSIRDFNGIPENHVEIRRLSVGGFLDFGRIGNLIAVDDLINHGRVRPVR
;
A
#
# COMPACT_ATOMS: atom_id res chain seq x y z
N MET A 1 -17.44 -15.03 20.47
CA MET A 1 -16.00 -14.88 20.77
C MET A 1 -15.79 -13.51 21.40
N ALA A 2 -15.27 -13.45 22.62
CA ALA A 2 -15.01 -12.20 23.31
C ALA A 2 -13.85 -11.46 22.63
N ILE A 3 -14.05 -10.17 22.35
CA ILE A 3 -13.00 -9.28 21.82
C ILE A 3 -12.02 -9.05 22.97
N THR A 4 -10.82 -9.63 22.87
CA THR A 4 -9.71 -9.27 23.77
C THR A 4 -9.28 -7.85 23.41
N LEU A 5 -9.67 -6.87 24.24
CA LEU A 5 -9.15 -5.51 24.16
C LEU A 5 -7.64 -5.56 24.42
N VAL A 6 -6.85 -5.47 23.35
CA VAL A 6 -5.39 -5.38 23.44
C VAL A 6 -5.07 -3.97 23.93
N SER A 7 -4.83 -3.82 25.22
CA SER A 7 -4.76 -2.53 25.91
C SER A 7 -3.40 -1.83 25.84
N GLN A 8 -2.40 -2.40 25.16
CA GLN A 8 -1.09 -1.77 24.96
C GLN A 8 -0.54 -2.07 23.55
N PRO A 9 0.21 -1.14 22.93
CA PRO A 9 0.84 -1.40 21.64
C PRO A 9 1.74 -2.62 21.77
N GLN A 10 1.61 -3.57 20.84
CA GLN A 10 2.37 -4.82 20.90
C GLN A 10 3.82 -4.62 20.44
N TYR A 11 4.08 -3.55 19.68
CA TYR A 11 5.36 -3.38 19.01
C TYR A 11 5.61 -1.90 18.70
N SER A 12 6.76 -1.37 19.13
CA SER A 12 7.35 -0.13 18.60
C SER A 12 8.52 -0.51 17.69
N ILE A 13 8.73 0.26 16.62
CA ILE A 13 9.85 0.01 15.70
C ILE A 13 10.76 1.22 15.65
N ASP A 14 12.06 0.96 15.63
CA ASP A 14 13.10 1.96 15.46
C ASP A 14 13.58 1.93 14.00
N THR A 15 12.71 2.37 13.10
CA THR A 15 13.04 2.57 11.67
C THR A 15 13.08 4.06 11.42
N PRO A 16 14.13 4.61 10.77
CA PRO A 16 14.22 6.02 10.47
C PRO A 16 12.94 6.58 9.83
N GLY A 17 12.35 7.61 10.45
CA GLY A 17 11.07 8.20 10.04
C GLY A 17 9.81 7.59 10.68
N PHE A 18 9.95 6.54 11.52
CA PHE A 18 8.85 5.83 12.18
C PHE A 18 9.09 5.58 13.68
N GLU A 19 10.08 6.24 14.28
CA GLU A 19 10.61 6.00 15.64
C GLU A 19 9.56 6.18 16.76
N ASN A 20 8.44 6.83 16.45
CA ASN A 20 7.33 7.09 17.38
C ASN A 20 6.04 6.34 17.03
N ARG A 21 6.09 5.40 16.08
CA ARG A 21 4.92 4.62 15.67
C ARG A 21 4.69 3.44 16.58
N ALA A 22 3.44 3.27 16.98
CA ALA A 22 3.01 2.16 17.83
C ALA A 22 2.08 1.24 17.03
N TYR A 23 2.43 -0.03 16.94
CA TYR A 23 1.69 -1.00 16.14
C TYR A 23 0.82 -1.89 17.04
N GLY A 24 -0.42 -2.05 16.62
CA GLY A 24 -1.37 -2.97 17.24
C GLY A 24 -1.12 -4.43 16.85
N ALA A 25 -2.03 -5.29 17.28
CA ALA A 25 -2.05 -6.69 16.85
C ALA A 25 -2.49 -6.78 15.39
N SER A 26 -1.90 -7.73 14.65
CA SER A 26 -2.37 -8.05 13.29
C SER A 26 -3.76 -8.70 13.34
N SER A 27 -4.56 -8.50 12.30
CA SER A 27 -5.84 -9.19 12.13
C SER A 27 -5.62 -10.69 12.07
N TYR A 28 -6.44 -11.49 12.77
CA TYR A 28 -6.36 -12.96 12.74
C TYR A 28 -6.74 -13.55 11.38
N ALA A 29 -7.64 -12.89 10.66
CA ALA A 29 -8.08 -13.26 9.32
C ALA A 29 -7.56 -12.27 8.27
N TRP A 30 -7.61 -12.69 7.01
CA TRP A 30 -7.41 -11.80 5.88
C TRP A 30 -8.69 -11.00 5.66
N LEU A 31 -8.58 -9.67 5.55
CA LEU A 31 -9.70 -8.75 5.49
C LEU A 31 -9.66 -7.98 4.16
N ALA A 32 -10.84 -7.75 3.57
CA ALA A 32 -11.01 -6.73 2.53
C ALA A 32 -10.99 -5.31 3.14
N GLN A 33 -10.88 -4.27 2.31
CA GLN A 33 -10.67 -2.89 2.80
C GLN A 33 -11.68 -2.44 3.88
N PRO A 34 -13.01 -2.62 3.72
CA PRO A 34 -13.97 -2.11 4.71
C PRO A 34 -13.81 -2.77 6.08
N ALA A 35 -13.59 -4.09 6.10
CA ALA A 35 -13.37 -4.84 7.34
C ALA A 35 -12.04 -4.49 8.00
N ALA A 36 -10.98 -4.23 7.22
CA ALA A 36 -9.69 -3.79 7.74
C ALA A 36 -9.79 -2.42 8.43
N ILE A 37 -10.53 -1.48 7.85
CA ILE A 37 -10.78 -0.16 8.47
C ILE A 37 -11.57 -0.31 9.77
N LYS A 38 -12.61 -1.16 9.76
CA LYS A 38 -13.39 -1.45 10.97
C LYS A 38 -12.50 -2.03 12.08
N PHE A 39 -11.65 -3.00 11.74
CA PHE A 39 -10.69 -3.60 12.68
C PHE A 39 -9.75 -2.55 13.30
N CYS A 40 -9.20 -1.64 12.51
CA CYS A 40 -8.33 -0.58 13.04
C CYS A 40 -9.08 0.36 13.99
N LYS A 41 -10.33 0.73 13.68
CA LYS A 41 -11.17 1.58 14.53
C LYS A 41 -11.54 0.91 15.86
N GLU A 42 -11.75 -0.40 15.84
CA GLU A 42 -12.09 -1.19 17.04
C GLU A 42 -10.91 -1.38 17.99
N TYR A 43 -9.67 -1.21 17.51
CA TYR A 43 -8.46 -1.34 18.34
C TYR A 43 -8.33 -0.21 19.37
N GLY A 44 -8.91 0.96 19.10
CA GLY A 44 -8.95 2.08 20.05
C GLY A 44 -8.78 3.44 19.39
N ARG A 45 -8.96 4.50 20.19
CA ARG A 45 -8.79 5.88 19.71
C ARG A 45 -7.34 6.12 19.27
N GLY A 46 -7.19 6.62 18.04
CA GLY A 46 -5.90 6.99 17.46
C GLY A 46 -5.24 5.91 16.61
N PHE A 47 -5.80 4.71 16.51
CA PHE A 47 -5.32 3.71 15.57
C PHE A 47 -5.97 3.86 14.19
N ARG A 48 -5.18 3.65 13.15
CA ARG A 48 -5.61 3.72 11.75
C ARG A 48 -5.00 2.62 10.89
N MET A 49 -5.47 2.58 9.64
CA MET A 49 -4.83 1.79 8.59
C MET A 49 -3.37 2.27 8.40
N PRO A 50 -2.39 1.36 8.29
CA PRO A 50 -1.01 1.73 8.02
C PRO A 50 -0.83 2.15 6.55
N THR A 51 0.07 3.08 6.28
CA THR A 51 0.52 3.39 4.92
C THR A 51 1.38 2.25 4.36
N GLY A 52 1.66 2.27 3.06
CA GLY A 52 2.61 1.33 2.45
C GLY A 52 3.97 1.34 3.14
N ASP A 53 4.50 2.52 3.45
CA ASP A 53 5.77 2.71 4.13
C ASP A 53 5.77 2.10 5.55
N GLU A 54 4.70 2.30 6.32
CA GLU A 54 4.59 1.76 7.67
C GLU A 54 4.52 0.23 7.70
N ILE A 55 3.93 -0.39 6.66
CA ILE A 55 3.95 -1.85 6.48
C ILE A 55 5.39 -2.34 6.25
N ILE A 56 6.18 -1.63 5.43
CA ILE A 56 7.57 -2.02 5.17
C ILE A 56 8.46 -1.79 6.40
N ALA A 57 8.25 -0.70 7.12
CA ALA A 57 8.95 -0.45 8.37
C ALA A 57 8.69 -1.57 9.38
N PHE A 58 7.43 -1.99 9.56
CA PHE A 58 7.07 -3.12 10.39
C PHE A 58 7.76 -4.42 9.93
N ARG A 59 7.77 -4.70 8.63
CA ARG A 59 8.45 -5.87 8.07
C ARG A 59 9.94 -5.90 8.38
N LYS A 60 10.61 -4.77 8.18
CA LYS A 60 12.05 -4.64 8.44
C LYS A 60 12.37 -4.99 9.88
N ALA A 61 11.57 -4.48 10.82
CA ALA A 61 11.74 -4.73 12.24
C ALA A 61 11.42 -6.18 12.63
N ALA A 62 10.45 -6.82 11.97
CA ALA A 62 10.06 -8.20 12.24
C ALA A 62 11.07 -9.26 11.76
N ILE A 63 12.04 -8.92 10.90
CA ILE A 63 13.06 -9.88 10.42
C ILE A 63 13.87 -10.47 11.59
N GLY A 64 13.95 -11.80 11.66
CA GLY A 64 14.68 -12.52 12.71
C GLY A 64 13.89 -12.67 14.02
N THR A 65 12.62 -12.25 14.04
CA THR A 65 11.73 -12.35 15.21
C THR A 65 10.63 -13.38 14.98
N SER A 66 9.87 -13.72 16.03
CA SER A 66 8.70 -14.61 15.91
C SER A 66 7.59 -14.05 15.02
N GLU A 67 7.56 -12.73 14.79
CA GLU A 67 6.54 -12.05 13.97
C GLU A 67 6.86 -12.06 12.46
N GLU A 68 8.05 -12.52 12.06
CA GLU A 68 8.54 -12.40 10.68
C GLU A 68 7.57 -13.00 9.66
N THR A 69 7.07 -14.21 9.93
CA THR A 69 6.13 -14.90 9.04
C THR A 69 4.86 -14.10 8.84
N GLU A 70 4.27 -13.55 9.91
CA GLU A 70 3.06 -12.74 9.78
C GLU A 70 3.35 -11.43 9.08
N ALA A 71 4.48 -10.77 9.37
CA ALA A 71 4.86 -9.52 8.74
C ALA A 71 5.05 -9.62 7.22
N MET A 72 5.55 -10.77 6.74
CA MET A 72 5.81 -10.99 5.31
C MET A 72 4.56 -11.35 4.50
N LYS A 73 3.43 -11.65 5.16
CA LYS A 73 2.15 -11.86 4.46
C LYS A 73 1.70 -10.60 3.74
N TYR A 74 0.78 -10.79 2.81
CA TYR A 74 0.12 -9.72 2.10
C TYR A 74 -0.65 -8.80 3.06
N HIS A 75 -0.41 -7.49 2.98
CA HIS A 75 -1.03 -6.50 3.84
C HIS A 75 -1.83 -5.46 3.06
N VAL A 76 -2.97 -5.10 3.64
CA VAL A 76 -3.83 -4.02 3.18
C VAL A 76 -3.34 -2.70 3.76
N SER A 77 -3.08 -1.71 2.90
CA SER A 77 -2.68 -0.36 3.34
C SER A 77 -3.85 0.64 3.28
N GLY A 78 -3.64 1.80 3.90
CA GLY A 78 -4.47 3.01 3.76
C GLY A 78 -4.08 3.89 2.58
N THR A 79 -2.98 3.60 1.88
CA THR A 79 -2.49 4.40 0.75
C THR A 79 -3.46 4.30 -0.44
N THR A 80 -3.99 5.44 -0.86
CA THR A 80 -4.82 5.58 -2.06
C THR A 80 -3.93 5.69 -3.29
N VAL A 81 -4.32 5.02 -4.38
CA VAL A 81 -3.72 5.20 -5.70
C VAL A 81 -4.78 5.70 -6.67
N LEU A 82 -4.57 6.89 -7.24
CA LEU A 82 -5.42 7.46 -8.28
C LEU A 82 -4.74 7.31 -9.63
N TYR A 83 -5.43 6.70 -10.59
CA TYR A 83 -5.02 6.72 -11.98
C TYR A 83 -5.69 7.90 -12.68
N VAL A 84 -4.88 8.85 -13.14
CA VAL A 84 -5.33 10.09 -13.77
C VAL A 84 -4.71 10.23 -15.15
N LYS A 85 -5.50 10.69 -16.11
CA LYS A 85 -5.01 11.02 -17.45
C LYS A 85 -4.72 12.51 -17.50
N ASN A 86 -3.51 12.87 -17.92
CA ASN A 86 -3.12 14.25 -18.16
C ASN A 86 -2.37 14.31 -19.50
N ASP A 87 -2.79 15.20 -20.40
CA ASP A 87 -2.21 15.37 -21.74
C ASP A 87 -1.99 14.05 -22.51
N GLY A 88 -2.99 13.17 -22.46
CA GLY A 88 -2.91 11.86 -23.13
C GLY A 88 -2.15 10.77 -22.37
N VAL A 89 -1.41 11.12 -21.32
CA VAL A 89 -0.56 10.20 -20.55
C VAL A 89 -1.22 9.82 -19.22
N TRP A 90 -1.21 8.52 -18.92
CA TRP A 90 -1.69 8.00 -17.64
C TRP A 90 -0.63 8.15 -16.56
N HIS A 91 -1.06 8.59 -15.39
CA HIS A 91 -0.24 8.79 -14.20
C HIS A 91 -0.85 8.07 -13.01
N MET A 92 0.00 7.66 -12.08
CA MET A 92 -0.36 7.17 -10.75
C MET A 92 -0.05 8.27 -9.74
N ALA A 93 -1.05 8.67 -8.97
CA ALA A 93 -0.90 9.57 -7.84
C ALA A 93 -1.10 8.78 -6.53
N PHE A 94 -0.15 8.87 -5.61
CA PHE A 94 -0.20 8.18 -4.32
C PHE A 94 -0.52 9.16 -3.19
N ASP A 95 -1.51 8.82 -2.37
CA ASP A 95 -1.98 9.65 -1.26
C ASP A 95 -2.12 8.83 0.03
N ASP A 96 -1.49 9.30 1.11
CA ASP A 96 -1.43 8.65 2.43
C ASP A 96 -2.33 9.35 3.47
N ASP A 97 -3.41 9.99 3.02
CA ASP A 97 -4.35 10.66 3.92
C ASP A 97 -5.11 9.64 4.79
N GLU A 98 -5.12 9.87 6.11
CA GLU A 98 -5.77 8.98 7.08
C GLU A 98 -7.30 8.87 6.85
N ASN A 99 -7.88 9.82 6.13
CA ASN A 99 -9.28 9.85 5.70
C ASN A 99 -9.38 9.91 4.17
N GLY A 100 -8.36 9.41 3.46
CA GLY A 100 -8.31 9.40 2.00
C GLY A 100 -9.43 8.61 1.35
N LEU A 101 -9.56 8.70 0.02
CA LEU A 101 -10.71 8.15 -0.71
C LEU A 101 -10.98 6.67 -0.42
N VAL A 102 -9.94 5.82 -0.40
CA VAL A 102 -10.09 4.38 -0.12
C VAL A 102 -10.54 4.08 1.31
N ILE A 103 -10.38 5.04 2.23
CA ILE A 103 -10.82 4.94 3.62
C ILE A 103 -12.23 5.53 3.77
N ALA A 104 -12.44 6.77 3.32
CA ALA A 104 -13.71 7.48 3.45
C ALA A 104 -14.85 6.82 2.66
N ARG A 105 -14.55 6.19 1.52
CA ARG A 105 -15.54 5.59 0.60
C ARG A 105 -15.31 4.09 0.40
N ALA A 106 -14.72 3.42 1.39
CA ALA A 106 -14.29 2.02 1.31
C ALA A 106 -15.40 1.06 0.86
N GLN A 107 -16.60 1.16 1.45
CA GLN A 107 -17.72 0.28 1.11
C GLN A 107 -18.16 0.48 -0.35
N LYS A 108 -18.32 1.74 -0.78
CA LYS A 108 -18.68 2.07 -2.18
C LYS A 108 -17.66 1.52 -3.17
N GLY A 109 -16.37 1.67 -2.89
CA GLY A 109 -15.30 1.13 -3.74
C GLY A 109 -15.32 -0.40 -3.78
N TYR A 110 -15.49 -1.05 -2.63
CA TYR A 110 -15.65 -2.50 -2.52
C TYR A 110 -16.85 -3.01 -3.33
N ASP A 111 -18.03 -2.45 -3.14
CA ASP A 111 -19.26 -2.87 -3.82
C ASP A 111 -19.15 -2.70 -5.35
N THR A 112 -18.51 -1.62 -5.80
CA THR A 112 -18.28 -1.36 -7.22
C THR A 112 -17.40 -2.44 -7.84
N HIS A 113 -16.28 -2.77 -7.19
CA HIS A 113 -15.37 -3.82 -7.67
C HIS A 113 -15.95 -5.22 -7.55
N ALA A 114 -16.74 -5.50 -6.52
CA ALA A 114 -17.43 -6.78 -6.35
C ALA A 114 -18.42 -7.07 -7.49
N GLN A 115 -18.91 -6.03 -8.17
CA GLN A 115 -19.73 -6.13 -9.38
C GLN A 115 -18.92 -6.21 -10.69
N GLY A 116 -17.60 -6.37 -10.61
CA GLY A 116 -16.70 -6.37 -11.78
C GLY A 116 -16.53 -5.00 -12.44
N LYS A 117 -16.93 -3.91 -11.78
CA LYS A 117 -16.85 -2.54 -12.33
C LYS A 117 -15.59 -1.81 -11.86
N ARG A 118 -15.17 -0.82 -12.64
CA ARG A 118 -14.12 0.13 -12.24
C ARG A 118 -14.70 1.18 -11.32
N TRP A 119 -14.03 1.43 -10.20
CA TRP A 119 -14.42 2.51 -9.32
C TRP A 119 -13.79 3.81 -9.83
N THR A 120 -14.57 4.52 -10.65
CA THR A 120 -14.17 5.81 -11.19
C THR A 120 -14.93 6.95 -10.51
N ILE A 121 -14.25 8.07 -10.31
CA ILE A 121 -14.80 9.30 -9.72
C ILE A 121 -14.41 10.47 -10.61
N SER A 122 -15.28 11.46 -10.74
CA SER A 122 -14.95 12.68 -11.49
C SER A 122 -13.70 13.36 -10.92
N SER A 123 -12.81 13.81 -11.81
CA SER A 123 -11.65 14.63 -11.46
C SER A 123 -12.02 15.98 -10.82
N LYS A 124 -13.29 16.40 -10.94
CA LYS A 124 -13.84 17.60 -10.28
C LYS A 124 -14.30 17.36 -8.84
N ASP A 125 -14.41 16.10 -8.40
CA ASP A 125 -14.76 15.76 -7.02
C ASP A 125 -13.75 16.40 -6.05
N ALA A 126 -14.25 16.99 -4.96
CA ALA A 126 -13.43 17.74 -4.01
C ALA A 126 -12.37 16.84 -3.34
N ASP A 127 -12.72 15.60 -3.01
CA ASP A 127 -11.81 14.66 -2.36
C ASP A 127 -10.72 14.20 -3.34
N VAL A 128 -11.08 14.01 -4.62
CA VAL A 128 -10.11 13.68 -5.69
C VAL A 128 -9.11 14.82 -5.87
N ARG A 129 -9.58 16.08 -5.97
CA ARG A 129 -8.68 17.24 -6.11
C ARG A 129 -7.78 17.41 -4.89
N ALA A 130 -8.31 17.19 -3.68
CA ALA A 130 -7.52 17.23 -2.45
C ALA A 130 -6.42 16.16 -2.44
N ALA A 131 -6.76 14.92 -2.82
CA ALA A 131 -5.79 13.82 -2.92
C ALA A 131 -4.71 14.10 -3.98
N LEU A 132 -5.09 14.56 -5.18
CA LEU A 132 -4.13 14.93 -6.23
C LEU A 132 -3.21 16.08 -5.77
N LYS A 133 -3.74 17.11 -5.11
CA LYS A 133 -2.95 18.22 -4.57
C LYS A 133 -1.95 17.76 -3.50
N ARG A 134 -2.34 16.83 -2.63
CA ARG A 134 -1.42 16.24 -1.65
C ARG A 134 -0.35 15.38 -2.31
N ALA A 135 -0.73 14.56 -3.28
CA ALA A 135 0.21 13.75 -4.06
C ALA A 135 1.23 14.62 -4.80
N GLU A 136 0.78 15.70 -5.45
CA GLU A 136 1.63 16.70 -6.12
C GLU A 136 2.57 17.39 -5.14
N LYS A 137 2.05 17.93 -4.03
CA LYS A 137 2.86 18.57 -2.98
C LYS A 137 3.98 17.66 -2.46
N ASN A 138 3.73 16.35 -2.42
CA ASN A 138 4.67 15.35 -1.93
C ASN A 138 5.53 14.74 -3.05
N ASN A 139 5.42 15.20 -4.30
CA ASN A 139 6.11 14.65 -5.48
C ASN A 139 5.83 13.16 -5.72
N ARG A 140 4.58 12.74 -5.57
CA ARG A 140 4.12 11.35 -5.66
C ARG A 140 3.18 11.11 -6.84
N ILE A 141 3.36 11.86 -7.93
CA ILE A 141 2.69 11.65 -9.20
C ILE A 141 3.72 11.18 -10.21
N VAL A 142 3.51 10.01 -10.80
CA VAL A 142 4.47 9.36 -11.71
C VAL A 142 3.74 8.74 -12.90
N PRO A 143 4.39 8.56 -14.06
CA PRO A 143 3.78 7.85 -15.17
C PRO A 143 3.32 6.44 -14.78
N ALA A 144 2.10 6.08 -15.19
CA ALA A 144 1.53 4.76 -14.94
C ALA A 144 2.10 3.76 -15.96
N PRO A 145 2.68 2.63 -15.53
CA PRO A 145 3.18 1.64 -16.47
C PRO A 145 2.02 0.82 -17.02
N LEU A 146 2.09 0.52 -18.32
CA LEU A 146 1.14 -0.36 -19.00
C LEU A 146 1.41 -1.85 -18.72
N GLU A 147 2.59 -2.16 -18.17
CA GLU A 147 3.03 -3.52 -17.90
C GLU A 147 3.55 -3.67 -16.47
N THR A 148 3.62 -4.92 -16.01
CA THR A 148 4.26 -5.24 -14.73
C THR A 148 5.76 -4.95 -14.83
N ILE A 149 6.25 -4.06 -13.96
CA ILE A 149 7.68 -3.75 -13.88
C ILE A 149 8.36 -4.79 -13.00
N THR A 150 9.49 -5.34 -13.47
CA THR A 150 10.36 -6.22 -12.69
C THR A 150 11.75 -5.61 -12.63
N LEU A 151 12.25 -5.33 -11.42
CA LEU A 151 13.49 -4.56 -11.20
C LEU A 151 14.45 -5.34 -10.31
N SER A 152 15.75 -5.14 -10.49
CA SER A 152 16.79 -5.69 -9.62
C SER A 152 16.71 -5.11 -8.21
N THR A 153 16.78 -5.98 -7.20
CA THR A 153 16.92 -5.59 -5.78
C THR A 153 18.37 -5.58 -5.33
N THR A 154 19.31 -5.95 -6.19
CA THR A 154 20.74 -5.88 -5.92
C THR A 154 21.21 -4.44 -6.08
N PRO A 155 21.91 -3.86 -5.08
CA PRO A 155 22.50 -2.54 -5.19
C PRO A 155 23.51 -2.50 -6.34
N GLN A 156 23.57 -1.39 -7.06
CA GLN A 156 24.71 -1.11 -7.95
C GLN A 156 25.90 -0.67 -7.08
N GLU A 157 27.14 -0.76 -7.58
CA GLU A 157 28.33 -0.37 -6.80
C GLU A 157 28.17 1.04 -6.22
N ASN A 158 28.21 1.15 -4.89
CA ASN A 158 28.04 2.40 -4.13
C ASN A 158 26.70 3.14 -4.33
N ALA A 159 25.65 2.47 -4.82
CA ALA A 159 24.34 3.08 -5.06
C ALA A 159 23.17 2.22 -4.54
N MET A 160 21.97 2.81 -4.52
CA MET A 160 20.72 2.08 -4.25
C MET A 160 20.40 1.09 -5.40
N SER A 161 19.52 0.13 -5.13
CA SER A 161 19.08 -0.83 -6.14
C SER A 161 18.20 -0.17 -7.22
N GLU A 162 18.11 -0.82 -8.39
CA GLU A 162 17.19 -0.40 -9.45
C GLU A 162 15.73 -0.31 -8.93
N TYR A 163 15.36 -1.28 -8.08
CA TYR A 163 14.07 -1.28 -7.39
C TYR A 163 13.91 -0.05 -6.48
N GLY A 164 14.87 0.22 -5.59
CA GLY A 164 14.82 1.35 -4.66
C GLY A 164 14.84 2.72 -5.35
N CYS A 165 15.47 2.81 -6.52
CA CYS A 165 15.56 4.03 -7.31
C CYS A 165 14.35 4.28 -8.23
N ASN A 166 13.53 3.27 -8.51
CA ASN A 166 12.44 3.40 -9.47
C ASN A 166 11.39 4.43 -9.02
N ALA A 167 10.98 5.31 -9.93
CA ALA A 167 10.09 6.42 -9.64
C ALA A 167 8.75 5.97 -9.01
N ILE A 168 8.18 4.86 -9.47
CA ILE A 168 6.91 4.34 -8.93
C ILE A 168 7.11 3.76 -7.54
N ILE A 169 8.21 3.04 -7.30
CA ILE A 169 8.54 2.54 -5.96
C ILE A 169 8.74 3.70 -5.00
N LYS A 170 9.50 4.74 -5.39
CA LYS A 170 9.73 5.94 -4.55
C LYS A 170 8.45 6.74 -4.33
N ALA A 171 7.55 6.81 -5.32
CA ALA A 171 6.26 7.45 -5.14
C ALA A 171 5.33 6.64 -4.23
N ALA A 172 5.40 5.30 -4.26
CA ALA A 172 4.58 4.45 -3.40
C ALA A 172 5.13 4.33 -1.97
N LEU A 173 6.46 4.28 -1.82
CA LEU A 173 7.20 4.03 -0.58
C LEU A 173 8.35 5.06 -0.42
N PRO A 174 8.04 6.36 -0.26
CA PRO A 174 9.05 7.42 -0.27
C PRO A 174 10.14 7.25 0.79
N LEU A 175 9.80 6.68 1.95
CA LEU A 175 10.76 6.50 3.05
C LEU A 175 11.42 5.12 3.03
N THR A 176 10.75 4.10 2.50
CA THR A 176 11.17 2.71 2.69
C THR A 176 11.46 1.94 1.39
N SER A 177 11.51 2.61 0.23
CA SER A 177 11.81 1.99 -1.08
C SER A 177 13.02 1.04 -1.08
N GLU A 178 14.21 1.49 -0.67
CA GLU A 178 15.41 0.64 -0.59
C GLU A 178 15.36 -0.34 0.59
N ILE A 179 14.70 0.01 1.70
CA ILE A 179 14.45 -0.92 2.82
C ILE A 179 13.63 -2.12 2.33
N ASN A 180 12.65 -1.86 1.46
CA ASN A 180 11.86 -2.88 0.81
C ASN A 180 12.74 -3.74 -0.11
N ALA A 181 13.57 -3.13 -0.98
CA ALA A 181 14.56 -3.85 -1.80
C ALA A 181 15.45 -4.80 -0.99
N GLN A 182 15.98 -4.32 0.14
CA GLN A 182 16.78 -5.12 1.07
C GLN A 182 15.99 -6.29 1.66
N THR A 183 14.74 -6.07 2.04
CA THR A 183 13.86 -7.10 2.60
C THR A 183 13.61 -8.22 1.59
N ILE A 184 13.34 -7.86 0.34
CA ILE A 184 13.17 -8.80 -0.78
C ILE A 184 14.42 -9.65 -0.98
N ARG A 185 15.57 -8.98 -1.01
CA ARG A 185 16.87 -9.62 -1.22
C ARG A 185 17.22 -10.59 -0.09
N LYS A 186 16.98 -10.20 1.17
CA LYS A 186 17.15 -11.08 2.34
C LYS A 186 16.27 -12.32 2.30
N LYS A 187 15.15 -12.26 1.58
CA LYS A 187 14.26 -13.41 1.31
C LYS A 187 14.65 -14.24 0.08
N GLY A 188 15.86 -14.05 -0.45
CA GLY A 188 16.39 -14.84 -1.56
C GLY A 188 15.91 -14.40 -2.94
N HIS A 189 15.26 -13.24 -3.05
CA HIS A 189 14.77 -12.74 -4.33
C HIS A 189 15.66 -11.59 -4.85
N ALA A 190 16.32 -11.83 -5.99
CA ALA A 190 17.15 -10.84 -6.67
C ALA A 190 16.34 -9.78 -7.44
N LYS A 191 15.01 -9.94 -7.54
CA LYS A 191 14.12 -9.03 -8.26
C LYS A 191 12.84 -8.78 -7.46
N GLY A 192 12.33 -7.55 -7.55
CA GLY A 192 11.03 -7.13 -7.04
C GLY A 192 10.09 -6.72 -8.18
N ARG A 193 8.78 -6.78 -7.95
CA ARG A 193 7.77 -6.42 -8.97
C ARG A 193 6.81 -5.33 -8.50
N VAL A 194 6.35 -4.55 -9.47
CA VAL A 194 5.25 -3.57 -9.37
C VAL A 194 4.10 -4.03 -10.23
N TYR A 195 2.94 -4.24 -9.61
CA TYR A 195 1.69 -4.56 -10.31
C TYR A 195 0.81 -3.32 -10.37
N SER A 196 0.63 -2.77 -11.58
CA SER A 196 -0.32 -1.72 -11.90
C SER A 196 -1.54 -2.29 -12.62
N ILE A 197 -2.53 -1.44 -12.85
CA ILE A 197 -3.59 -1.71 -13.83
C ILE A 197 -2.94 -1.78 -15.23
N ARG A 198 -3.25 -2.84 -15.98
CA ARG A 198 -2.68 -3.10 -17.32
C ARG A 198 -3.51 -2.54 -18.48
N ASP A 199 -4.73 -2.08 -18.19
CA ASP A 199 -5.66 -1.55 -19.17
C ASP A 199 -6.43 -0.36 -18.57
N PHE A 200 -6.41 0.77 -19.29
CA PHE A 200 -7.13 1.99 -18.93
C PHE A 200 -8.44 2.19 -19.71
N ASN A 201 -8.83 1.21 -20.53
CA ASN A 201 -10.09 1.25 -21.25
C ASN A 201 -11.28 1.32 -20.29
N GLY A 202 -12.25 2.16 -20.64
CA GLY A 202 -13.47 2.37 -19.86
C GLY A 202 -13.32 3.37 -18.70
N ILE A 203 -12.19 4.07 -18.57
CA ILE A 203 -12.07 5.23 -17.69
C ILE A 203 -12.42 6.50 -18.50
N PRO A 204 -13.49 7.23 -18.14
CA PRO A 204 -13.82 8.49 -18.82
C PRO A 204 -12.71 9.53 -18.69
N GLU A 205 -12.58 10.40 -19.70
CA GLU A 205 -11.49 11.40 -19.78
C GLU A 205 -11.43 12.36 -18.57
N ASN A 206 -12.58 12.71 -18.02
CA ASN A 206 -12.70 13.60 -16.87
C ASN A 206 -12.84 12.84 -15.54
N HIS A 207 -12.48 11.56 -15.49
CA HIS A 207 -12.55 10.70 -14.32
C HIS A 207 -11.16 10.17 -13.95
N VAL A 208 -11.03 9.82 -12.67
CA VAL A 208 -9.90 9.06 -12.14
C VAL A 208 -10.38 7.68 -11.73
N GLU A 209 -9.55 6.67 -11.88
CA GLU A 209 -9.79 5.36 -11.29
C GLU A 209 -9.11 5.26 -9.92
N ILE A 210 -9.87 4.84 -8.91
CA ILE A 210 -9.39 4.75 -7.54
C ILE A 210 -9.09 3.30 -7.19
N ARG A 211 -7.87 3.05 -6.74
CA ARG A 211 -7.39 1.78 -6.23
C ARG A 211 -6.71 2.00 -4.90
N ARG A 212 -6.34 0.92 -4.24
CA ARG A 212 -5.47 0.97 -3.06
C ARG A 212 -4.10 0.42 -3.38
N LEU A 213 -3.12 0.85 -2.60
CA LEU A 213 -1.84 0.15 -2.52
C LEU A 213 -1.96 -1.02 -1.55
N SER A 214 -1.42 -2.16 -1.95
CA SER A 214 -1.18 -3.28 -1.06
C SER A 214 0.28 -3.68 -1.17
N VAL A 215 0.80 -4.24 -0.09
CA VAL A 215 2.23 -4.52 0.04
C VAL A 215 2.39 -5.96 0.51
N GLY A 216 3.25 -6.75 -0.14
CA GLY A 216 3.59 -8.13 0.27
C GLY A 216 3.31 -9.22 -0.74
N GLY A 217 3.70 -10.43 -0.36
CA GLY A 217 3.51 -11.63 -1.16
C GLY A 217 2.52 -12.60 -0.55
N PHE A 218 2.01 -13.50 -1.39
CA PHE A 218 1.36 -14.71 -0.90
C PHE A 218 2.47 -15.70 -0.50
N LEU A 219 2.74 -15.82 0.80
CA LEU A 219 3.74 -16.77 1.32
C LEU A 219 3.41 -18.22 0.92
N ASP A 220 2.12 -18.55 0.83
CA ASP A 220 1.65 -19.91 0.51
C ASP A 220 2.01 -20.35 -0.93
N PHE A 221 2.43 -19.44 -1.82
CA PHE A 221 2.78 -19.76 -3.20
C PHE A 221 4.25 -19.51 -3.56
N GLY A 222 5.13 -19.24 -2.59
CA GLY A 222 6.56 -18.96 -2.85
C GLY A 222 6.81 -17.69 -3.67
N ARG A 223 5.83 -16.78 -3.73
CA ARG A 223 5.89 -15.53 -4.51
C ARG A 223 5.95 -14.32 -3.57
N ILE A 224 7.08 -14.15 -2.87
CA ILE A 224 7.41 -12.85 -2.22
C ILE A 224 7.75 -11.78 -3.28
N GLY A 225 7.84 -12.14 -4.56
CA GLY A 225 8.14 -11.22 -5.65
C GLY A 225 7.14 -10.07 -5.88
N ASN A 226 6.00 -10.04 -5.18
CA ASN A 226 5.05 -8.91 -5.21
C ASN A 226 5.33 -8.03 -4.00
N LEU A 227 5.73 -6.78 -4.18
CA LEU A 227 5.89 -5.91 -3.01
C LEU A 227 5.18 -4.58 -3.12
N ILE A 228 4.81 -4.18 -4.34
CA ILE A 228 3.84 -3.13 -4.54
C ILE A 228 2.81 -3.66 -5.53
N ALA A 229 1.59 -3.82 -5.05
CA ALA A 229 0.44 -4.18 -5.86
C ALA A 229 -0.60 -3.08 -5.73
N VAL A 230 -1.09 -2.60 -6.88
CA VAL A 230 -2.18 -1.66 -6.93
C VAL A 230 -3.43 -2.43 -7.32
N ASP A 231 -4.30 -2.61 -6.35
CA ASP A 231 -5.38 -3.59 -6.41
C ASP A 231 -6.74 -2.93 -6.30
N ASP A 232 -7.75 -3.72 -6.69
CA ASP A 232 -9.10 -3.48 -6.19
C ASP A 232 -9.16 -3.56 -4.66
N LEU A 233 -10.26 -3.03 -4.14
CA LEU A 233 -10.56 -3.05 -2.71
C LEU A 233 -11.12 -4.42 -2.25
N ILE A 234 -11.32 -5.38 -3.17
CA ILE A 234 -11.91 -6.70 -2.88
C ILE A 234 -10.85 -7.76 -2.53
N ASN A 235 -9.59 -7.57 -2.93
CA ASN A 235 -8.52 -8.45 -2.50
C ASN A 235 -8.41 -8.50 -0.96
N HIS A 236 -8.09 -9.66 -0.40
CA HIS A 236 -7.97 -9.80 1.05
C HIS A 236 -6.50 -9.69 1.46
N GLY A 237 -6.23 -9.15 2.63
CA GLY A 237 -4.88 -9.14 3.21
C GLY A 237 -4.94 -8.95 4.73
N ARG A 238 -3.79 -9.14 5.39
CA ARG A 238 -3.65 -8.84 6.81
C ARG A 238 -3.64 -7.34 7.03
N VAL A 239 -4.06 -6.90 8.20
CA VAL A 239 -3.94 -5.49 8.60
C VAL A 239 -3.35 -5.44 10.01
N ARG A 240 -2.39 -4.53 10.21
CA ARG A 240 -1.84 -4.21 11.52
C ARG A 240 -2.08 -2.72 11.79
N PRO A 241 -3.01 -2.36 12.70
CA PRO A 241 -3.30 -0.98 13.02
C PRO A 241 -2.05 -0.26 13.51
N VAL A 242 -1.92 1.02 13.19
CA VAL A 242 -0.81 1.87 13.63
C VAL A 242 -1.33 3.16 14.27
N ARG A 243 -0.60 3.65 15.26
CA ARG A 243 -0.80 4.93 15.94
C ARG A 243 0.46 5.78 15.79
#